data_AF-A0A2G5VRK5-F1
#
_entry.id   AF-A0A2G5VRK5-F1
#
_cell.length_a   1.000
_cell.length_b   1.000
_cell.length_c   1.000
_cell.angle_alpha   90.00
_cell.angle_beta   90.00
_cell.angle_gamma   90.00
#
_symmetry.space_group_name_H-M   'P 1'
#
loop_
_entity.id
_entity.type
_entity.pdbx_description
1 polymer ?
#
loop_
_entity_poly.entity_id
_entity_poly.type
_entity_poly.pdbx_seq_one_letter_code
_entity_poly.pdbx_strand_id
1 'polypeptide(L)'
;MHLSPFFKKYQIELCTGRKDENEKERIWRLHFVPFTGCERLYKGNFYYPVFLKNSCENFVFLVEHLKDVFEVKFGTLELCIGVEIDDVKMKPYVEWMNDFNWESGKVPALSVIARDEPSLKFLLKNLKRDVDQMKIDTYIRKENPASKSGGNPKCSTPVNFKVDVLTGNGEEWWATETMKSMDAIRMDFYQSDLSNLDMNQFLRSWKEGASNERLKEIKLPLRERVKWRTMLEGLDADLRDFRTARKIFRFAKDNQLYQLHGGFDITRADGRIATIGHELYNLIFENQPMEQYKIEECTRISRVWNLEQGDEEEEIEDVIVLEEADGHVADWRKYQRKQGRRHIFMIVW
;
A
#
# COMPACT_ATOMS: atom_id res chain seq x y z
N MET A 1 -22.06 -29.06 -5.79
CA MET A 1 -22.17 -28.86 -4.33
C MET A 1 -23.46 -28.09 -4.07
N HIS A 2 -24.44 -28.69 -3.40
CA HIS A 2 -25.73 -28.07 -3.08
C HIS A 2 -25.67 -27.48 -1.67
N LEU A 3 -26.20 -26.26 -1.49
CA LEU A 3 -26.27 -25.55 -0.21
C LEU A 3 -27.66 -24.92 -0.05
N SER A 4 -28.21 -25.04 1.16
CA SER A 4 -29.42 -24.36 1.63
C SER A 4 -29.11 -23.72 3.00
N PRO A 5 -29.70 -22.55 3.32
CA PRO A 5 -29.20 -21.69 4.39
C PRO A 5 -29.70 -22.11 5.77
N PHE A 6 -29.02 -21.71 6.84
CA PHE A 6 -29.65 -21.07 8.02
C PHE A 6 -28.57 -20.47 8.97
N PHE A 7 -28.95 -19.32 9.54
CA PHE A 7 -28.20 -18.26 10.23
C PHE A 7 -27.31 -18.62 11.45
N LYS A 8 -26.52 -17.61 11.88
CA LYS A 8 -25.50 -17.50 12.97
C LYS A 8 -24.17 -18.21 12.69
N LYS A 9 -23.49 -17.87 11.60
CA LYS A 9 -22.25 -18.54 11.17
C LYS A 9 -21.28 -17.52 10.56
N TYR A 10 -19.98 -17.71 10.73
CA TYR A 10 -18.99 -16.98 9.91
C TYR A 10 -18.83 -17.72 8.58
N GLN A 11 -18.45 -16.99 7.54
CA GLN A 11 -18.38 -17.47 6.16
C GLN A 11 -16.92 -17.70 5.76
N ILE A 12 -16.65 -18.92 5.29
CA ILE A 12 -15.39 -19.28 4.65
C ILE A 12 -15.71 -19.50 3.17
N GLU A 13 -15.27 -18.60 2.29
CA GLU A 13 -15.47 -18.76 0.85
C GLU A 13 -14.25 -19.36 0.21
N LEU A 14 -14.44 -20.44 -0.54
CA LEU A 14 -13.42 -21.00 -1.39
C LEU A 14 -13.69 -20.57 -2.84
N CYS A 15 -12.71 -19.94 -3.48
CA CYS A 15 -12.77 -19.53 -4.88
C CYS A 15 -11.56 -19.97 -5.67
N THR A 16 -11.77 -20.48 -6.89
CA THR A 16 -10.69 -20.62 -7.86
C THR A 16 -10.44 -19.26 -8.50
N GLY A 17 -9.26 -18.68 -8.30
CA GLY A 17 -8.83 -17.53 -9.08
C GLY A 17 -8.32 -18.00 -10.45
N ARG A 18 -8.77 -17.39 -11.55
CA ARG A 18 -8.02 -17.49 -12.81
C ARG A 18 -6.77 -16.64 -12.67
N LYS A 19 -5.60 -17.24 -12.85
CA LYS A 19 -4.34 -16.53 -13.04
C LYS A 19 -3.88 -16.86 -14.46
N ASP A 20 -4.13 -15.92 -15.38
CA ASP A 20 -3.84 -15.97 -16.81
C ASP A 20 -4.33 -17.21 -17.58
N GLU A 21 -4.65 -17.04 -18.86
CA GLU A 21 -5.16 -18.11 -19.72
C GLU A 21 -4.11 -19.22 -19.99
N ASN A 22 -2.89 -19.10 -19.43
CA ASN A 22 -1.74 -19.95 -19.73
C ASN A 22 -1.17 -20.74 -18.54
N GLU A 23 -1.61 -20.56 -17.28
CA GLU A 23 -1.16 -21.39 -16.15
C GLU A 23 -2.21 -22.44 -15.75
N LYS A 24 -1.83 -23.72 -15.85
CA LYS A 24 -2.68 -24.89 -15.50
C LYS A 24 -2.81 -25.14 -13.99
N GLU A 25 -2.24 -24.30 -13.11
CA GLU A 25 -2.36 -24.47 -11.66
C GLU A 25 -3.64 -23.81 -11.13
N ARG A 26 -4.51 -24.60 -10.48
CA ARG A 26 -5.70 -24.10 -9.79
C ARG A 26 -5.27 -23.44 -8.47
N ILE A 27 -5.31 -22.12 -8.42
CA ILE A 27 -5.02 -21.36 -7.20
C ILE A 27 -6.32 -21.08 -6.45
N TRP A 28 -6.35 -21.41 -5.16
CA TRP A 28 -7.52 -21.22 -4.32
C TRP A 28 -7.37 -19.98 -3.43
N ARG A 29 -8.43 -19.18 -3.38
CA ARG A 29 -8.62 -18.06 -2.46
C ARG A 29 -9.54 -18.51 -1.33
N LEU A 30 -9.15 -18.13 -0.12
CA LEU A 30 -9.90 -18.44 1.09
C LEU A 30 -10.32 -17.13 1.75
N HIS A 31 -11.62 -16.82 1.69
CA HIS A 31 -12.19 -15.61 2.25
C HIS A 31 -12.75 -15.90 3.63
N PHE A 32 -12.35 -15.10 4.63
CA PHE A 32 -12.91 -15.13 5.96
C PHE A 32 -13.72 -13.87 6.21
N VAL A 33 -15.04 -14.03 6.24
CA VAL A 33 -15.98 -12.94 6.50
C VAL A 33 -16.80 -13.27 7.73
N PRO A 34 -16.70 -12.49 8.83
CA PRO A 34 -17.70 -12.50 9.88
C PRO A 34 -19.04 -12.12 9.27
N PHE A 35 -20.06 -12.95 9.48
CA PHE A 35 -21.39 -12.67 8.97
C PHE A 35 -21.97 -11.49 9.74
N THR A 36 -21.85 -10.30 9.15
CA THR A 36 -22.38 -9.03 9.67
C THR A 36 -23.84 -8.79 9.23
N GLY A 37 -24.52 -9.79 8.68
CA GLY A 37 -25.91 -9.68 8.19
C GLY A 37 -26.09 -8.83 6.92
N CYS A 38 -25.04 -8.26 6.35
CA CYS A 38 -25.08 -7.49 5.10
C CYS A 38 -24.52 -8.32 3.95
N GLU A 39 -25.33 -9.25 3.42
CA GLU A 39 -25.03 -9.94 2.17
C GLU A 39 -25.19 -8.97 0.99
N ARG A 40 -24.08 -8.51 0.40
CA ARG A 40 -24.06 -8.28 -1.05
C ARG A 40 -23.53 -9.54 -1.70
N LEU A 41 -24.41 -10.54 -1.83
CA LEU A 41 -24.21 -11.64 -2.77
C LEU A 41 -24.15 -11.03 -4.17
N TYR A 42 -22.96 -10.70 -4.66
CA TYR A 42 -22.78 -10.33 -6.05
C TYR A 42 -23.11 -11.57 -6.89
N LYS A 43 -24.32 -11.60 -7.45
CA LYS A 43 -24.73 -12.56 -8.48
C LYS A 43 -23.72 -12.48 -9.62
N GLY A 44 -22.81 -13.46 -9.72
CA GLY A 44 -21.86 -13.53 -10.83
C GLY A 44 -20.55 -14.27 -10.53
N ASN A 45 -20.20 -14.48 -9.27
CA ASN A 45 -18.92 -15.11 -8.92
C ASN A 45 -19.13 -16.54 -8.39
N PHE A 46 -18.21 -17.43 -8.79
CA PHE A 46 -18.17 -18.85 -8.41
C PHE A 46 -17.73 -19.06 -6.94
N TYR A 47 -18.43 -18.43 -5.99
CA TYR A 47 -18.19 -18.59 -4.56
C TYR A 47 -18.91 -19.85 -4.05
N TYR A 48 -18.20 -20.73 -3.34
CA TYR A 48 -18.81 -21.81 -2.55
C TYR A 48 -18.68 -21.49 -1.06
N PRO A 49 -19.67 -20.79 -0.46
CA PRO A 49 -19.58 -20.41 0.93
C PRO A 49 -19.79 -21.63 1.84
N VAL A 50 -18.79 -21.93 2.67
CA VAL A 50 -18.88 -22.91 3.75
C VAL A 50 -19.18 -22.16 5.04
N PHE A 51 -20.34 -22.47 5.63
CA PHE A 51 -20.76 -21.84 6.87
C PHE A 51 -20.61 -22.80 8.04
N LEU A 52 -19.74 -22.46 8.99
CA LEU A 52 -19.49 -23.25 10.20
C LEU A 52 -20.06 -22.56 11.44
N LYS A 53 -20.71 -23.34 12.31
CA LYS A 53 -20.99 -22.93 13.68
C LYS A 53 -19.64 -22.96 14.42
N ASN A 54 -19.26 -21.86 15.09
CA ASN A 54 -17.91 -21.65 15.65
C ASN A 54 -16.79 -21.78 14.60
N SER A 55 -16.79 -20.89 13.61
CA SER A 55 -15.77 -20.92 12.55
C SER A 55 -14.36 -20.81 13.09
N CYS A 56 -14.10 -20.06 14.17
CA CYS A 56 -12.74 -19.92 14.72
C CYS A 56 -12.16 -21.28 15.14
N GLU A 57 -12.98 -22.14 15.76
CA GLU A 57 -12.57 -23.47 16.24
C GLU A 57 -12.45 -24.46 15.09
N ASN A 58 -13.36 -24.39 14.13
CA ASN A 58 -13.45 -25.35 13.01
C ASN A 58 -12.69 -24.90 11.76
N PHE A 59 -12.08 -23.72 11.77
CA PHE A 59 -11.32 -23.14 10.68
C PHE A 59 -10.14 -24.03 10.30
N VAL A 60 -9.33 -24.41 11.29
CA VAL A 60 -8.09 -25.17 11.07
C VAL A 60 -8.44 -26.52 10.46
N PHE A 61 -9.44 -27.18 11.06
CA PHE A 61 -9.98 -28.42 10.54
C PHE A 61 -10.48 -28.30 9.09
N LEU A 62 -11.21 -27.22 8.75
CA LEU A 62 -11.69 -27.04 7.38
C LEU A 62 -10.53 -26.83 6.40
N VAL A 63 -9.56 -25.99 6.74
CA VAL A 63 -8.38 -25.75 5.90
C VAL A 63 -7.63 -27.05 5.65
N GLU A 64 -7.37 -27.83 6.71
CA GLU A 64 -6.70 -29.13 6.61
C GLU A 64 -7.50 -30.11 5.76
N HIS A 65 -8.81 -30.23 6.01
CA HIS A 65 -9.68 -31.10 5.22
C HIS A 65 -9.73 -30.70 3.74
N LEU A 66 -9.75 -29.40 3.43
CA LEU A 66 -9.73 -28.92 2.05
C LEU A 66 -8.40 -29.23 1.37
N LYS A 67 -7.28 -29.10 2.09
CA LYS A 67 -5.95 -29.49 1.60
C LYS A 67 -5.91 -30.98 1.28
N ASP A 68 -6.44 -31.81 2.16
CA ASP A 68 -6.45 -33.27 2.01
C ASP A 68 -7.35 -33.74 0.87
N VAL A 69 -8.56 -33.18 0.74
CA VAL A 69 -9.55 -33.61 -0.25
C VAL A 69 -9.20 -33.13 -1.67
N PHE A 70 -8.66 -31.91 -1.79
CA PHE A 70 -8.53 -31.24 -3.07
C PHE A 70 -7.07 -30.98 -3.50
N GLU A 71 -6.08 -31.42 -2.71
CA GLU A 71 -4.64 -31.19 -2.94
C GLU A 71 -4.33 -29.72 -3.25
N VAL A 72 -4.93 -28.80 -2.48
CA VAL A 72 -4.93 -27.37 -2.82
C VAL A 72 -3.72 -26.63 -2.29
N LYS A 73 -3.17 -25.76 -3.15
CA LYS A 73 -2.26 -24.69 -2.75
C LYS A 73 -3.04 -23.43 -2.43
N PHE A 74 -2.80 -22.87 -1.23
CA PHE A 74 -3.38 -21.61 -0.82
C PHE A 74 -2.62 -20.45 -1.47
N GLY A 75 -3.29 -19.68 -2.32
CA GLY A 75 -2.66 -18.52 -2.98
C GLY A 75 -2.92 -17.20 -2.26
N THR A 76 -4.09 -17.02 -1.65
CA THR A 76 -4.45 -15.78 -0.97
C THR A 76 -5.38 -16.05 0.19
N LEU A 77 -5.06 -15.46 1.34
CA LEU A 77 -5.92 -15.35 2.51
C LEU A 77 -6.57 -13.97 2.53
N GLU A 78 -7.88 -13.89 2.68
CA GLU A 78 -8.58 -12.62 2.90
C GLU A 78 -9.21 -12.60 4.29
N LEU A 79 -8.85 -11.59 5.09
CA LEU A 79 -9.33 -11.36 6.45
C LEU A 79 -10.14 -10.08 6.51
N CYS A 80 -11.46 -10.21 6.65
CA CYS A 80 -12.32 -9.07 7.00
C CYS A 80 -12.40 -8.93 8.52
N ILE A 81 -11.64 -8.01 9.10
CA ILE A 81 -11.62 -7.75 10.54
C ILE A 81 -12.46 -6.51 10.87
N GLY A 82 -13.26 -6.59 11.94
CA GLY A 82 -14.17 -5.54 12.38
C GLY A 82 -14.50 -5.70 13.85
N VAL A 83 -15.25 -4.75 14.42
CA VAL A 83 -15.64 -4.67 15.85
C VAL A 83 -16.19 -5.96 16.47
N GLU A 84 -16.65 -6.92 15.67
CA GLU A 84 -17.16 -8.22 16.15
C GLU A 84 -16.05 -9.27 16.39
N ILE A 85 -14.84 -9.06 15.86
CA ILE A 85 -13.67 -9.93 16.03
C ILE A 85 -12.66 -9.29 17.01
N ASP A 86 -12.90 -9.49 18.30
CA ASP A 86 -11.92 -9.15 19.33
C ASP A 86 -10.64 -10.04 19.28
N ASP A 87 -9.63 -9.67 20.07
CA ASP A 87 -8.36 -10.39 20.21
C ASP A 87 -8.54 -11.89 20.48
N VAL A 88 -9.55 -12.27 21.28
CA VAL A 88 -9.82 -13.68 21.63
C VAL A 88 -10.25 -14.46 20.39
N LYS A 89 -11.08 -13.87 19.54
CA LYS A 89 -11.52 -14.49 18.28
C LYS A 89 -10.45 -14.42 17.19
N MET A 90 -9.61 -13.39 17.17
CA MET A 90 -8.51 -13.24 16.21
C MET A 90 -7.37 -14.24 16.46
N LYS A 91 -7.08 -14.54 17.73
CA LYS A 91 -5.93 -15.33 18.16
C LYS A 91 -5.78 -16.68 17.44
N PRO A 92 -6.80 -17.55 17.34
CA PRO A 92 -6.65 -18.85 16.66
C PRO A 92 -6.24 -18.73 15.19
N TYR A 93 -6.70 -17.69 14.49
CA TYR A 93 -6.35 -17.46 13.08
C TYR A 93 -4.89 -17.05 12.92
N VAL A 94 -4.41 -16.15 13.80
CA VAL A 94 -3.02 -15.70 13.78
C VAL A 94 -2.06 -16.82 14.19
N GLU A 95 -2.42 -17.61 15.19
CA GLU A 95 -1.67 -18.80 15.60
C GLU A 95 -1.58 -19.81 14.45
N TRP A 96 -2.70 -20.12 13.80
CA TRP A 96 -2.69 -20.97 12.61
C TRP A 96 -1.81 -20.41 11.49
N MET A 97 -1.92 -19.11 11.14
CA MET A 97 -1.09 -18.52 10.08
C MET A 97 0.42 -18.64 10.38
N ASN A 98 0.79 -18.53 11.66
CA ASN A 98 2.17 -18.65 12.11
C ASN A 98 2.69 -20.09 12.02
N ASP A 99 1.86 -21.06 12.42
CA ASP A 99 2.23 -22.47 12.54
C ASP A 99 2.02 -23.26 11.23
N PHE A 100 1.25 -22.72 10.28
CA PHE A 100 0.98 -23.39 9.02
C PHE A 100 2.26 -23.60 8.20
N ASN A 101 2.39 -24.81 7.64
CA ASN A 101 3.53 -25.19 6.81
C ASN A 101 3.36 -24.67 5.37
N TRP A 102 3.69 -23.39 5.19
CA TRP A 102 3.71 -22.73 3.88
C TRP A 102 4.83 -23.28 2.98
N GLU A 103 4.52 -23.64 1.74
CA GLU A 103 5.50 -24.19 0.78
C GLU A 103 6.72 -23.28 0.57
N SER A 104 6.50 -21.96 0.48
CA SER A 104 7.57 -20.96 0.30
C SER A 104 8.23 -20.55 1.63
N GLY A 105 7.76 -21.08 2.76
CA GLY A 105 8.10 -20.58 4.08
C GLY A 105 7.37 -19.28 4.46
N LYS A 106 6.59 -18.66 3.57
CA LYS A 106 5.88 -17.39 3.79
C LYS A 106 4.39 -17.50 3.48
N VAL A 107 3.58 -16.60 4.00
CA VAL A 107 2.18 -16.44 3.55
C VAL A 107 2.19 -15.87 2.12
N PRO A 108 1.68 -16.58 1.09
CA PRO A 108 1.83 -16.14 -0.30
C PRO A 108 1.11 -14.82 -0.63
N ALA A 109 -0.10 -14.64 -0.10
CA ALA A 109 -0.79 -13.36 -0.11
C ALA A 109 -1.77 -13.24 1.06
N LEU A 110 -1.81 -12.07 1.68
CA LEU A 110 -2.68 -11.71 2.79
C LEU A 110 -3.38 -10.38 2.49
N SER A 111 -4.69 -10.45 2.22
CA SER A 111 -5.56 -9.30 2.05
C SER A 111 -6.32 -9.05 3.36
N VAL A 112 -6.22 -7.84 3.91
CA VAL A 112 -6.83 -7.45 5.17
C VAL A 112 -7.78 -6.30 4.90
N ILE A 113 -9.04 -6.47 5.25
CA ILE A 113 -10.04 -5.40 5.27
C ILE A 113 -10.33 -5.09 6.72
N ALA A 114 -9.79 -3.98 7.22
CA ALA A 114 -9.87 -3.59 8.62
C ALA A 114 -10.93 -2.51 8.85
N ARG A 115 -11.88 -2.77 9.75
CA ARG A 115 -12.96 -1.82 10.11
C ARG A 115 -12.80 -1.23 11.51
N ASP A 116 -11.82 -1.69 12.27
CA ASP A 116 -11.46 -1.20 13.59
C ASP A 116 -9.95 -1.28 13.81
N GLU A 117 -9.44 -0.32 14.59
CA GLU A 117 -8.01 -0.19 14.89
C GLU A 117 -7.48 -1.32 15.81
N PRO A 118 -8.17 -1.73 16.90
CA PRO A 118 -7.65 -2.76 17.81
C PRO A 118 -7.35 -4.10 17.12
N SER A 119 -8.23 -4.57 16.24
CA SER A 119 -8.05 -5.84 15.54
C SER A 119 -6.87 -5.80 14.56
N LEU A 120 -6.69 -4.67 13.87
CA LEU A 120 -5.54 -4.46 13.00
C LEU A 120 -4.24 -4.44 13.80
N LYS A 121 -4.23 -3.72 14.94
CA LYS A 121 -3.09 -3.72 15.87
C LYS A 121 -2.74 -5.12 16.35
N PHE A 122 -3.75 -5.90 16.73
CA PHE A 122 -3.57 -7.28 17.16
C PHE A 122 -2.90 -8.11 16.06
N LEU A 123 -3.40 -8.04 14.83
CA LEU A 123 -2.82 -8.77 13.69
C LEU A 123 -1.36 -8.38 13.46
N LEU A 124 -1.08 -7.08 13.33
CA LEU A 124 0.27 -6.57 13.03
C LEU A 124 1.29 -6.92 14.13
N LYS A 125 0.85 -6.98 15.38
CA LYS A 125 1.71 -7.32 16.53
C LYS A 125 1.97 -8.82 16.68
N ASN A 126 1.00 -9.66 16.34
CA ASN A 126 1.04 -11.09 16.66
C ASN A 126 1.36 -11.98 15.46
N LEU A 127 1.30 -11.46 14.23
CA LEU A 127 1.80 -12.18 13.07
C LEU A 127 3.34 -12.26 13.15
N LYS A 128 3.86 -13.48 13.06
CA LYS A 128 5.29 -13.81 13.09
C LYS A 128 5.76 -14.34 11.73
N ARG A 129 4.83 -14.78 10.89
CA ARG A 129 5.13 -15.29 9.56
C ARG A 129 5.36 -14.14 8.59
N ASP A 130 6.45 -14.24 7.84
CA ASP A 130 6.71 -13.36 6.70
C ASP A 130 5.62 -13.53 5.62
N VAL A 131 5.38 -12.46 4.88
CA VAL A 131 4.31 -12.36 3.88
C VAL A 131 4.88 -11.93 2.53
N ASP A 132 4.57 -12.66 1.46
CA ASP A 132 5.03 -12.29 0.12
C ASP A 132 4.26 -11.08 -0.43
N GLN A 133 2.93 -11.05 -0.27
CA GLN A 133 2.08 -9.94 -0.72
C GLN A 133 1.06 -9.62 0.36
N MET A 134 1.14 -8.42 0.93
CA MET A 134 0.17 -7.94 1.91
C MET A 134 -0.61 -6.77 1.32
N LYS A 135 -1.93 -6.83 1.41
CA LYS A 135 -2.82 -5.71 1.09
C LYS A 135 -3.61 -5.35 2.33
N ILE A 136 -3.62 -4.09 2.75
CA ILE A 136 -4.42 -3.63 3.88
C ILE A 136 -5.31 -2.47 3.42
N ASP A 137 -6.61 -2.67 3.47
CA ASP A 137 -7.60 -1.63 3.22
C ASP A 137 -8.35 -1.33 4.53
N THR A 138 -8.27 -0.09 5.00
CA THR A 138 -8.98 0.41 6.18
C THR A 138 -10.28 1.11 5.83
N TYR A 139 -11.30 0.87 6.64
CA TYR A 139 -12.61 1.53 6.62
C TYR A 139 -13.05 1.85 8.06
N ILE A 140 -12.16 2.45 8.86
CA ILE A 140 -12.46 2.70 10.27
C ILE A 140 -13.48 3.85 10.33
N ARG A 141 -14.62 3.61 10.99
CA ARG A 141 -15.68 4.63 11.08
C ARG A 141 -15.18 5.82 11.90
N LYS A 142 -15.11 6.99 11.28
CA LYS A 142 -14.89 8.27 11.97
C LYS A 142 -16.13 8.59 12.81
N GLU A 143 -16.03 8.47 14.13
CA GLU A 143 -17.00 9.10 15.03
C GLU A 143 -16.87 10.62 14.86
N ASN A 144 -17.83 11.24 14.16
CA ASN A 144 -17.91 12.65 13.77
C ASN A 144 -16.99 13.14 12.62
N PRO A 145 -17.54 13.41 11.41
CA PRO A 145 -16.80 14.07 10.32
C PRO A 145 -16.55 15.58 10.53
N ALA A 146 -16.97 16.15 11.68
CA ALA A 146 -16.85 17.59 11.98
C ALA A 146 -15.54 17.97 12.68
N SER A 147 -14.75 17.02 13.21
CA SER A 147 -13.43 17.31 13.78
C SER A 147 -12.35 17.32 12.69
N LYS A 148 -12.33 18.39 11.88
CA LYS A 148 -11.23 18.66 10.94
C LYS A 148 -9.91 19.08 11.63
N SER A 149 -9.82 18.97 12.96
CA SER A 149 -8.66 19.38 13.75
C SER A 149 -8.46 18.40 14.91
N GLY A 150 -7.61 17.41 14.70
CA GLY A 150 -7.19 16.46 15.72
C GLY A 150 -6.59 15.26 15.01
N GLY A 151 -5.27 15.13 15.03
CA GLY A 151 -4.59 13.99 14.42
C GLY A 151 -5.24 12.70 14.92
N ASN A 152 -5.78 11.91 14.00
CA ASN A 152 -6.29 10.59 14.33
C ASN A 152 -5.18 9.84 15.09
N PRO A 153 -5.50 9.09 16.16
CA PRO A 153 -4.54 8.18 16.75
C PRO A 153 -4.13 7.19 15.67
N LYS A 154 -2.97 7.45 15.06
CA LYS A 154 -2.41 6.57 14.04
C LYS A 154 -2.14 5.23 14.71
N CYS A 155 -2.42 4.12 14.03
CA CYS A 155 -1.97 2.82 14.47
C CYS A 155 -0.43 2.80 14.52
N SER A 156 0.14 3.15 15.67
CA SER A 156 1.58 3.15 15.90
C SER A 156 1.97 1.81 16.52
N THR A 157 2.06 0.78 15.69
CA THR A 157 2.43 -0.57 16.13
C THR A 157 3.69 -1.00 15.39
N PRO A 158 4.78 -1.33 16.11
CA PRO A 158 5.94 -1.96 15.51
C PRO A 158 5.57 -3.31 14.89
N VAL A 159 6.05 -3.56 13.68
CA VAL A 159 5.85 -4.80 12.93
C VAL A 159 7.12 -5.63 12.99
N ASN A 160 6.99 -6.91 13.32
CA ASN A 160 8.12 -7.82 13.55
C ASN A 160 8.20 -8.98 12.53
N PHE A 161 7.52 -8.85 11.39
CA PHE A 161 7.59 -9.79 10.28
C PHE A 161 7.95 -9.04 9.00
N LYS A 162 8.47 -9.77 8.01
CA LYS A 162 8.88 -9.20 6.73
C LYS A 162 7.75 -9.26 5.73
N VAL A 163 7.63 -8.22 4.93
CA VAL A 163 6.72 -8.19 3.77
C VAL A 163 7.56 -8.04 2.51
N ASP A 164 7.25 -8.73 1.42
CA ASP A 164 7.93 -8.42 0.16
C ASP A 164 7.22 -7.27 -0.57
N VAL A 165 5.90 -7.36 -0.74
CA VAL A 165 5.08 -6.29 -1.34
C VAL A 165 3.94 -5.90 -0.41
N LEU A 166 3.92 -4.63 0.03
CA LEU A 166 2.87 -4.05 0.84
C LEU A 166 2.05 -3.05 0.01
N THR A 167 0.73 -3.21 -0.01
CA THR A 167 -0.18 -2.31 -0.74
C THR A 167 -1.42 -1.94 0.08
N GLY A 168 -2.15 -0.91 -0.36
CA GLY A 168 -3.51 -0.67 0.11
C GLY A 168 -3.80 0.78 0.49
N ASN A 169 -4.80 0.96 1.37
CA ASN A 169 -5.11 2.24 1.99
C ASN A 169 -4.26 2.41 3.24
N GLY A 170 -3.33 3.37 3.24
CA GLY A 170 -2.54 3.74 4.41
C GLY A 170 -3.21 4.77 5.32
N GLU A 171 -4.38 5.32 4.94
CA GLU A 171 -5.14 6.24 5.80
C GLU A 171 -5.41 5.55 7.16
N GLU A 172 -5.30 6.32 8.24
CA GLU A 172 -5.62 5.89 9.61
C GLU A 172 -4.62 4.93 10.31
N TRP A 173 -3.91 4.06 9.59
CA TRP A 173 -2.99 3.09 10.21
C TRP A 173 -1.53 3.26 9.85
N TRP A 174 -1.22 3.87 8.72
CA TRP A 174 0.16 4.01 8.25
C TRP A 174 0.85 5.19 8.98
N ALA A 175 1.49 4.87 10.10
CA ALA A 175 2.24 5.80 10.93
C ALA A 175 3.75 5.71 10.68
N THR A 176 4.48 6.77 11.04
CA THR A 176 5.95 6.83 10.94
C THR A 176 6.64 5.67 11.65
N GLU A 177 6.19 5.31 12.86
CA GLU A 177 6.79 4.20 13.62
C GLU A 177 6.52 2.84 12.99
N THR A 178 5.30 2.61 12.50
CA THR A 178 4.96 1.40 11.74
C THR A 178 5.79 1.31 10.47
N MET A 179 5.91 2.41 9.72
CA MET A 179 6.71 2.48 8.51
C MET A 179 8.20 2.20 8.78
N LYS A 180 8.79 2.75 9.86
CA LYS A 180 10.18 2.48 10.25
C LYS A 180 10.41 1.02 10.67
N SER A 181 9.44 0.42 11.36
CA SER A 181 9.55 -0.97 11.82
C SER A 181 9.30 -2.01 10.71
N MET A 182 8.51 -1.64 9.70
CA MET A 182 8.23 -2.52 8.57
C MET A 182 9.53 -2.81 7.84
N ASP A 183 9.75 -4.08 7.48
CA ASP A 183 10.80 -4.47 6.55
C ASP A 183 10.11 -4.92 5.26
N ALA A 184 9.97 -3.99 4.30
CA ALA A 184 9.37 -4.26 3.00
C ALA A 184 10.38 -4.17 1.84
N ILE A 185 10.16 -4.90 0.74
CA ILE A 185 10.88 -4.66 -0.52
C ILE A 185 10.20 -3.53 -1.31
N ARG A 186 8.86 -3.56 -1.38
CA ARG A 186 8.02 -2.58 -2.07
C ARG A 186 6.85 -2.15 -1.20
N MET A 187 6.56 -0.85 -1.19
CA MET A 187 5.37 -0.27 -0.58
C MET A 187 4.62 0.57 -1.63
N ASP A 188 3.32 0.35 -1.78
CA ASP A 188 2.49 1.03 -2.78
C ASP A 188 1.10 1.36 -2.22
N PHE A 189 0.91 2.60 -1.80
CA PHE A 189 -0.31 3.07 -1.16
C PHE A 189 -1.05 4.06 -2.05
N TYR A 190 -2.35 3.88 -2.19
CA TYR A 190 -3.19 4.84 -2.93
C TYR A 190 -3.70 6.00 -2.05
N GLN A 191 -3.55 5.90 -0.73
CA GLN A 191 -3.92 6.90 0.28
C GLN A 191 -2.98 6.82 1.49
N SER A 192 -2.61 7.96 2.08
CA SER A 192 -1.91 8.01 3.37
C SER A 192 -2.10 9.38 4.04
N ASP A 193 -1.99 9.39 5.37
CA ASP A 193 -2.03 10.59 6.21
C ASP A 193 -0.64 11.12 6.60
N LEU A 194 0.42 10.66 5.92
CA LEU A 194 1.78 11.11 6.18
C LEU A 194 1.96 12.58 5.78
N SER A 195 2.54 13.36 6.68
CA SER A 195 3.01 14.72 6.43
C SER A 195 4.43 14.72 5.84
N ASN A 196 4.89 15.88 5.37
CA ASN A 196 6.29 16.04 4.97
C ASN A 196 7.27 15.74 6.13
N LEU A 197 6.89 16.07 7.37
CA LEU A 197 7.69 15.82 8.55
C LEU A 197 7.76 14.32 8.89
N ASP A 198 6.64 13.60 8.78
CA ASP A 198 6.60 12.15 8.95
C ASP A 198 7.57 11.47 7.96
N MET A 199 7.56 11.91 6.69
CA MET A 199 8.49 11.42 5.68
C MET A 199 9.95 11.79 5.97
N ASN A 200 10.24 13.01 6.44
CA ASN A 200 11.59 13.39 6.83
C ASN A 200 12.15 12.46 7.92
N GLN A 201 11.37 12.18 8.97
CA GLN A 201 11.77 11.27 10.04
C GLN A 201 12.06 9.85 9.55
N PHE A 202 11.26 9.36 8.60
CA PHE A 202 11.49 8.08 7.95
C PHE A 202 12.78 8.08 7.12
N LEU A 203 12.95 9.08 6.26
CA LEU A 203 14.12 9.18 5.38
C LEU A 203 15.42 9.32 6.17
N ARG A 204 15.41 10.01 7.32
CA ARG A 204 16.56 10.06 8.25
C ARG A 204 16.90 8.67 8.78
N SER A 205 15.90 7.96 9.30
CA SER A 205 16.08 6.59 9.80
C SER A 205 16.59 5.64 8.70
N TRP A 206 16.08 5.77 7.48
CA TRP A 206 16.56 4.99 6.34
C TRP A 206 18.01 5.37 5.98
N LYS A 207 18.35 6.67 5.93
CA LYS A 207 19.71 7.18 5.64
C LYS A 207 20.74 6.69 6.66
N GLU A 208 20.34 6.57 7.92
CA GLU A 208 21.16 6.01 9.01
C GLU A 208 21.29 4.48 8.96
N GLY A 209 20.52 3.80 8.10
CA GLY A 209 20.48 2.33 8.04
C GLY A 209 19.70 1.69 9.19
N ALA A 210 18.92 2.48 9.95
CA ALA A 210 18.17 2.03 11.12
C ALA A 210 16.80 1.40 10.77
N SER A 211 16.33 1.55 9.52
CA SER A 211 15.06 0.97 9.06
C SER A 211 15.11 0.48 7.63
N ASN A 212 14.21 -0.44 7.29
CA ASN A 212 13.89 -0.82 5.92
C ASN A 212 15.10 -1.24 5.06
N GLU A 213 15.91 -2.19 5.56
CA GLU A 213 17.13 -2.61 4.89
C GLU A 213 16.89 -3.19 3.49
N ARG A 214 15.77 -3.91 3.28
CA ARG A 214 15.44 -4.57 2.01
C ARG A 214 14.67 -3.67 1.02
N LEU A 215 14.37 -2.44 1.40
CA LEU A 215 13.54 -1.54 0.62
C LEU A 215 14.18 -1.22 -0.72
N LYS A 216 13.37 -1.34 -1.77
CA LYS A 216 13.70 -0.98 -3.16
C LYS A 216 12.78 0.08 -3.71
N GLU A 217 11.54 0.15 -3.23
CA GLU A 217 10.49 0.99 -3.81
C GLU A 217 9.47 1.47 -2.77
N ILE A 218 9.14 2.76 -2.80
CA ILE A 218 7.95 3.33 -2.17
C ILE A 218 7.18 4.14 -3.20
N LYS A 219 5.84 4.00 -3.20
CA LYS A 219 4.89 4.92 -3.82
C LYS A 219 3.78 5.22 -2.82
N LEU A 220 3.52 6.50 -2.58
CA LEU A 220 2.41 6.93 -1.74
C LEU A 220 2.07 8.41 -1.93
N PRO A 221 0.82 8.82 -1.68
CA PRO A 221 0.48 10.20 -1.46
C PRO A 221 0.78 10.64 -0.03
N LEU A 222 1.17 11.91 0.11
CA LEU A 222 1.16 12.63 1.37
C LEU A 222 -0.21 13.28 1.62
N ARG A 223 -0.54 13.56 2.88
CA ARG A 223 -1.79 14.27 3.24
C ARG A 223 -1.87 15.67 2.64
N GLU A 224 -0.71 16.26 2.36
CA GLU A 224 -0.51 17.63 1.89
C GLU A 224 0.42 17.63 0.68
N ARG A 225 0.58 18.80 0.04
CA ARG A 225 1.54 18.97 -1.05
C ARG A 225 2.96 18.66 -0.57
N VAL A 226 3.76 18.04 -1.43
CA VAL A 226 5.18 17.80 -1.12
C VAL A 226 5.90 19.14 -1.02
N LYS A 227 6.54 19.33 0.13
CA LYS A 227 7.38 20.46 0.49
C LYS A 227 8.81 19.93 0.53
N TRP A 228 9.51 20.00 -0.62
CA TRP A 228 10.78 19.30 -0.81
C TRP A 228 11.85 19.74 0.18
N ARG A 229 11.95 21.04 0.54
CA ARG A 229 12.91 21.49 1.56
C ARG A 229 12.58 20.92 2.93
N THR A 230 11.32 20.98 3.33
CA THR A 230 10.84 20.45 4.61
C THR A 230 11.08 18.94 4.69
N MET A 231 10.71 18.18 3.65
CA MET A 231 10.83 16.74 3.63
C MET A 231 12.29 16.27 3.56
N LEU A 232 13.17 17.02 2.90
CA LEU A 232 14.58 16.64 2.66
C LEU A 232 15.58 17.35 3.57
N GLU A 233 15.09 18.13 4.54
CA GLU A 233 15.94 18.86 5.48
C GLU A 233 16.93 17.93 6.16
N GLY A 234 18.22 18.31 6.16
CA GLY A 234 19.31 17.58 6.81
C GLY A 234 19.57 16.16 6.27
N LEU A 235 19.20 15.86 5.02
CA LEU A 235 19.48 14.57 4.36
C LEU A 235 20.63 14.62 3.35
N ASP A 236 21.22 15.80 3.12
CA ASP A 236 22.22 16.06 2.07
C ASP A 236 21.70 15.62 0.69
N ALA A 237 20.47 16.04 0.36
CA ALA A 237 19.80 15.62 -0.85
C ALA A 237 20.32 16.38 -2.08
N ASP A 238 20.75 15.63 -3.10
CA ASP A 238 21.28 16.19 -4.34
C ASP A 238 20.20 16.22 -5.42
N LEU A 239 19.81 17.42 -5.86
CA LEU A 239 18.88 17.60 -6.97
C LEU A 239 19.56 17.22 -8.30
N ARG A 240 18.99 16.25 -9.00
CA ARG A 240 19.40 15.85 -10.35
C ARG A 240 18.77 16.74 -11.40
N ASP A 241 19.56 17.09 -12.42
CA ASP A 241 19.05 17.81 -13.60
C ASP A 241 18.05 16.93 -14.36
N PHE A 242 16.78 17.34 -14.35
CA PHE A 242 15.67 16.64 -14.97
C PHE A 242 15.78 16.55 -16.50
N ARG A 243 16.60 17.39 -17.15
CA ARG A 243 16.79 17.37 -18.61
C ARG A 243 17.80 16.32 -19.07
N THR A 244 18.74 15.96 -18.20
CA THR A 244 19.91 15.15 -18.57
C THR A 244 20.03 13.87 -17.74
N ALA A 245 19.59 13.89 -16.48
CA ALA A 245 19.61 12.72 -15.62
C ALA A 245 18.41 11.81 -15.90
N ARG A 246 18.67 10.76 -16.68
CA ARG A 246 17.71 9.71 -17.01
C ARG A 246 18.19 8.36 -16.50
N LYS A 247 17.35 7.67 -15.72
CA LYS A 247 17.57 6.27 -15.32
C LYS A 247 16.44 5.40 -15.86
N ILE A 248 16.78 4.26 -16.43
CA ILE A 248 15.80 3.25 -16.87
C ILE A 248 15.78 2.15 -15.83
N PHE A 249 14.59 1.75 -15.41
CA PHE A 249 14.43 0.72 -14.39
C PHE A 249 13.10 -0.02 -14.55
N ARG A 250 12.95 -1.10 -13.78
CA ARG A 250 11.67 -1.82 -13.60
C ARG A 250 11.32 -1.83 -12.13
N PHE A 251 10.05 -1.62 -11.84
CA PHE A 251 9.55 -1.89 -10.50
C PHE A 251 9.59 -3.39 -10.21
N ALA A 252 9.70 -3.75 -8.93
CA ALA A 252 9.74 -5.17 -8.56
C ALA A 252 8.43 -5.85 -8.95
N LYS A 253 8.54 -7.01 -9.63
CA LYS A 253 7.40 -7.78 -10.17
C LYS A 253 6.56 -7.02 -11.22
N ASP A 254 7.14 -6.01 -11.86
CA ASP A 254 6.56 -5.31 -13.01
C ASP A 254 7.29 -5.69 -14.30
N ASN A 255 6.53 -5.88 -15.38
CA ASN A 255 7.08 -6.14 -16.71
C ASN A 255 7.35 -4.85 -17.51
N GLN A 256 6.92 -3.69 -16.98
CA GLN A 256 7.04 -2.40 -17.65
C GLN A 256 8.37 -1.71 -17.31
N LEU A 257 8.96 -1.07 -18.33
CA LEU A 257 10.14 -0.24 -18.20
C LEU A 257 9.73 1.22 -17.98
N TYR A 258 10.33 1.82 -16.96
CA TYR A 258 10.12 3.21 -16.58
C TYR A 258 11.38 4.02 -16.82
N GLN A 259 11.19 5.26 -17.22
CA GLN A 259 12.21 6.29 -17.22
C GLN A 259 11.96 7.23 -16.06
N LEU A 260 12.98 7.37 -15.23
CA LEU A 260 13.07 8.38 -14.21
C LEU A 260 13.85 9.58 -14.74
N HIS A 261 13.24 10.76 -14.66
CA HIS A 261 13.82 12.04 -15.04
C HIS A 261 14.03 12.90 -13.78
N GLY A 262 15.29 13.21 -13.48
CA GLY A 262 15.65 14.03 -12.31
C GLY A 262 15.31 13.37 -10.96
N GLY A 263 14.86 14.18 -10.00
CA GLY A 263 14.60 13.79 -8.62
C GLY A 263 15.74 14.16 -7.67
N PHE A 264 15.63 13.75 -6.41
CA PHE A 264 16.61 14.01 -5.37
C PHE A 264 17.30 12.72 -4.98
N ASP A 265 18.62 12.68 -5.07
CA ASP A 265 19.41 11.55 -4.59
C ASP A 265 19.74 11.73 -3.10
N ILE A 266 19.52 10.70 -2.29
CA ILE A 266 19.93 10.60 -0.89
C ILE A 266 20.86 9.40 -0.75
N THR A 267 22.07 9.64 -0.22
CA THR A 267 23.04 8.56 0.03
C THR A 267 22.92 8.08 1.48
N ARG A 268 22.71 6.77 1.63
CA ARG A 268 22.66 6.04 2.91
C ARG A 268 24.07 5.80 3.46
N ALA A 269 24.18 5.54 4.76
CA ALA A 269 25.44 5.28 5.45
C ALA A 269 26.29 4.13 4.86
N ASP A 270 25.64 3.14 4.23
CA ASP A 270 26.32 2.01 3.57
C ASP A 270 26.63 2.26 2.07
N GLY A 271 26.38 3.48 1.58
CA GLY A 271 26.62 3.87 0.20
C GLY A 271 25.48 3.59 -0.78
N ARG A 272 24.36 2.96 -0.34
CA ARG A 272 23.18 2.83 -1.21
C ARG A 272 22.58 4.20 -1.49
N ILE A 273 22.10 4.39 -2.72
CA ILE A 273 21.49 5.66 -3.15
C ILE A 273 20.01 5.45 -3.33
N ALA A 274 19.18 6.34 -2.79
CA ALA A 274 17.78 6.44 -3.13
C ALA A 274 17.52 7.68 -3.97
N THR A 275 16.72 7.56 -5.03
CA THR A 275 16.16 8.71 -5.75
C THR A 275 14.69 8.89 -5.37
N ILE A 276 14.33 10.07 -4.87
CA ILE A 276 12.96 10.45 -4.51
C ILE A 276 12.45 11.57 -5.43
N GLY A 277 11.18 11.54 -5.81
CA GLY A 277 10.57 12.55 -6.67
C GLY A 277 9.04 12.44 -6.71
N HIS A 278 8.40 13.22 -7.57
CA HIS A 278 6.98 13.08 -7.82
C HIS A 278 6.69 11.96 -8.81
N GLU A 279 5.74 11.10 -8.47
CA GLU A 279 5.35 9.99 -9.33
C GLU A 279 4.85 10.48 -10.70
N LEU A 280 3.94 11.45 -10.71
CA LEU A 280 3.33 11.94 -11.95
C LEU A 280 4.32 12.64 -12.89
N TYR A 281 5.28 13.38 -12.33
CA TYR A 281 6.12 14.30 -13.09
C TYR A 281 7.48 13.73 -13.47
N ASN A 282 8.11 12.95 -12.57
CA ASN A 282 9.44 12.41 -12.80
C ASN A 282 9.44 11.03 -13.46
N LEU A 283 8.33 10.28 -13.38
CA LEU A 283 8.23 8.95 -13.98
C LEU A 283 7.41 8.98 -15.27
N ILE A 284 7.96 8.36 -16.32
CA ILE A 284 7.25 8.10 -17.58
C ILE A 284 7.52 6.67 -18.05
N PHE A 285 6.60 6.10 -18.81
CA PHE A 285 6.86 4.84 -19.49
C PHE A 285 7.96 5.04 -20.54
N GLU A 286 8.79 4.02 -20.75
CA GLU A 286 9.94 4.15 -21.64
C GLU A 286 9.56 4.59 -23.06
N ASN A 287 8.38 4.19 -23.53
CA ASN A 287 7.93 4.46 -24.90
C ASN A 287 7.06 5.72 -25.01
N GLN A 288 7.01 6.56 -23.97
CA GLN A 288 6.20 7.79 -23.98
C GLN A 288 7.08 9.04 -23.96
N PRO A 289 6.75 10.07 -24.75
CA PRO A 289 7.41 11.37 -24.64
C PRO A 289 7.01 12.07 -23.35
N MET A 290 7.91 12.88 -22.80
CA MET A 290 7.59 13.72 -21.64
C MET A 290 6.65 14.84 -22.07
N GLU A 291 5.51 14.95 -21.39
CA GLU A 291 4.53 16.02 -21.64
C GLU A 291 5.03 17.37 -21.10
N GLN A 292 4.66 18.45 -21.77
CA GLN A 292 5.12 19.81 -21.47
C GLN A 292 4.87 20.23 -20.01
N TYR A 293 3.71 19.89 -19.43
CA TYR A 293 3.41 20.22 -18.04
C TYR A 293 4.32 19.52 -17.02
N LYS A 294 4.86 18.34 -17.37
CA LYS A 294 5.83 17.65 -16.52
C LYS A 294 7.16 18.40 -16.50
N ILE A 295 7.60 18.91 -17.66
CA ILE A 295 8.79 19.74 -17.81
C ILE A 295 8.65 21.04 -17.00
N GLU A 296 7.49 21.68 -17.08
CA GLU A 296 7.18 22.90 -16.33
C GLU A 296 7.23 22.67 -14.83
N GLU A 297 6.62 21.58 -14.34
CA GLU A 297 6.64 21.25 -12.92
C GLU A 297 8.06 20.89 -12.43
N CYS A 298 8.84 20.13 -13.20
CA CYS A 298 10.25 19.87 -12.87
C CYS A 298 11.08 21.15 -12.83
N THR A 299 10.87 22.06 -13.79
CA THR A 299 11.54 23.37 -13.81
C THR A 299 11.16 24.19 -12.57
N ARG A 300 9.89 24.14 -12.16
CA ARG A 300 9.40 24.79 -10.94
C ARG A 300 10.09 24.23 -9.69
N ILE A 301 10.19 22.90 -9.56
CA ILE A 301 10.87 22.26 -8.43
C ILE A 301 12.33 22.71 -8.35
N SER A 302 13.05 22.74 -9.48
CA SER A 302 14.43 23.22 -9.51
C SER A 302 14.57 24.69 -9.13
N ARG A 303 13.61 25.55 -9.48
CA ARG A 303 13.61 26.95 -9.04
C ARG A 303 13.43 27.05 -7.53
N VAL A 304 12.37 26.45 -6.99
CA VAL A 304 12.08 26.47 -5.53
C VAL A 304 13.24 25.92 -4.72
N TRP A 305 13.83 24.81 -5.17
CA TRP A 305 14.99 24.21 -4.51
C TRP A 305 16.23 25.11 -4.48
N ASN A 306 16.31 26.10 -5.37
CA ASN A 306 17.41 27.07 -5.43
C ASN A 306 17.07 28.43 -4.80
N LEU A 307 15.82 28.67 -4.37
CA LEU A 307 15.42 29.92 -3.69
C LEU A 307 15.72 29.88 -2.19
N GLU A 308 16.36 30.89 -1.62
CA GLU A 308 16.67 30.94 -0.18
C GLU A 308 15.42 30.95 0.73
N GLN A 309 14.25 31.32 0.19
CA GLN A 309 13.01 31.47 0.95
C GLN A 309 12.06 30.27 0.78
N GLY A 310 12.16 29.30 1.69
CA GLY A 310 11.10 28.33 2.01
C GLY A 310 10.56 27.42 0.88
N ASP A 311 9.54 26.62 1.19
CA ASP A 311 8.74 25.84 0.22
C ASP A 311 7.48 26.62 -0.24
N GLU A 312 7.39 27.91 0.09
CA GLU A 312 6.22 28.75 -0.16
C GLU A 312 6.33 29.46 -1.51
N GLU A 313 5.77 28.83 -2.55
CA GLU A 313 5.34 29.52 -3.76
C GLU A 313 3.81 29.40 -3.87
N GLU A 314 3.16 30.51 -4.24
CA GLU A 314 1.75 30.56 -4.62
C GLU A 314 1.44 29.41 -5.59
N GLU A 315 0.26 28.79 -5.48
CA GLU A 315 -0.21 27.86 -6.52
C GLU A 315 -0.13 28.63 -7.84
N ILE A 316 0.85 28.31 -8.70
CA ILE A 316 0.80 28.71 -10.10
C ILE A 316 -0.57 28.19 -10.54
N GLU A 317 -1.51 29.10 -10.81
CA GLU A 317 -2.78 28.72 -11.41
C GLU A 317 -2.39 27.86 -12.59
N ASP A 318 -2.83 26.59 -12.60
CA ASP A 318 -2.65 25.73 -13.77
C ASP A 318 -3.46 26.43 -14.88
N VAL A 319 -2.83 27.37 -15.59
CA VAL A 319 -3.38 27.99 -16.79
C VAL A 319 -3.24 26.92 -17.85
N ILE A 320 -4.18 25.97 -17.80
CA ILE A 320 -4.35 24.97 -18.83
C ILE A 320 -4.93 25.74 -20.03
N VAL A 321 -4.07 26.32 -20.86
CA VAL A 321 -4.47 26.82 -22.18
C VAL A 321 -4.73 25.59 -23.05
N LEU A 322 -5.93 25.03 -22.94
CA LEU A 322 -6.44 24.07 -23.91
C LEU A 322 -7.44 24.83 -24.76
N GLU A 323 -7.04 25.14 -25.99
CA GLU A 323 -7.89 25.90 -26.92
C GLU A 323 -9.21 25.16 -27.24
N GLU A 324 -9.37 23.86 -26.95
CA GLU A 324 -10.55 23.10 -27.36
C GLU A 324 -10.89 21.87 -26.45
N ALA A 325 -10.78 21.98 -25.12
CA ALA A 325 -11.22 20.88 -24.23
C ALA A 325 -12.57 21.16 -23.56
N ASP A 326 -13.46 20.17 -23.57
CA ASP A 326 -14.68 20.15 -22.73
C ASP A 326 -14.32 20.44 -21.27
N GLY A 327 -15.11 21.29 -20.59
CA GLY A 327 -14.82 21.81 -19.25
C GLY A 327 -14.57 20.70 -18.23
N HIS A 328 -15.26 19.57 -18.37
CA HIS A 328 -15.07 18.39 -17.51
C HIS A 328 -13.66 17.76 -17.63
N VAL A 329 -13.07 17.75 -18.83
CA VAL A 329 -11.73 17.19 -19.05
C VAL A 329 -10.66 18.12 -18.50
N ALA A 330 -10.85 19.44 -18.66
CA ALA A 330 -9.95 20.44 -18.10
C ALA A 330 -9.93 20.38 -16.56
N ASP A 331 -11.10 20.29 -15.93
CA ASP A 331 -11.23 20.17 -14.47
C ASP A 331 -10.58 18.89 -13.93
N TRP A 332 -10.79 17.76 -14.60
CA TRP A 332 -10.18 16.50 -14.20
C TRP A 332 -8.64 16.55 -14.32
N ARG A 333 -8.09 17.14 -15.39
CA ARG A 333 -6.63 17.31 -15.54
C ARG A 333 -6.06 18.24 -14.47
N LYS A 334 -6.75 19.33 -14.13
CA LYS A 334 -6.36 20.23 -13.03
C LYS A 334 -6.36 19.50 -11.70
N TYR A 335 -7.39 18.70 -11.43
CA TYR A 335 -7.45 17.85 -10.24
C TYR A 335 -6.29 16.85 -10.20
N GLN A 336 -5.99 16.16 -11.30
CA GLN A 336 -4.88 15.22 -11.37
C GLN A 336 -3.52 15.87 -11.10
N ARG A 337 -3.25 17.04 -11.67
CA ARG A 337 -2.01 17.80 -11.39
C ARG A 337 -1.93 18.16 -9.92
N LYS A 338 -3.01 18.67 -9.33
CA LYS A 338 -3.06 18.98 -7.90
C LYS A 338 -2.81 17.75 -7.02
N GLN A 339 -3.37 16.59 -7.37
CA GLN A 339 -3.08 15.34 -6.66
C GLN A 339 -1.64 14.85 -6.91
N GLY A 340 -1.12 14.98 -8.12
CA GLY A 340 0.26 14.58 -8.48
C GLY A 340 1.33 15.27 -7.64
N ARG A 341 1.08 16.53 -7.23
CA ARG A 341 1.95 17.27 -6.30
C ARG A 341 1.95 16.73 -4.85
N ARG A 342 1.13 15.72 -4.54
CA ARG A 342 1.12 15.00 -3.26
C ARG A 342 1.74 13.60 -3.36
N HIS A 343 1.80 13.04 -4.56
CA HIS A 343 2.28 11.68 -4.78
C HIS A 343 3.79 11.68 -4.97
N ILE A 344 4.46 10.88 -4.15
CA ILE A 344 5.90 10.66 -4.23
C ILE A 344 6.19 9.23 -4.64
N PHE A 345 7.37 9.03 -5.20
CA PHE A 345 8.01 7.73 -5.28
C PHE A 345 9.42 7.83 -4.72
N MET A 346 9.97 6.69 -4.29
CA MET A 346 11.37 6.52 -3.92
C MET A 346 11.87 5.19 -4.51
N ILE A 347 13.03 5.21 -5.18
CA ILE A 347 13.72 4.02 -5.70
C ILE A 347 15.11 3.91 -5.09
N VAL A 348 15.46 2.74 -4.57
CA VAL A 348 16.80 2.43 -4.04
C VAL A 348 17.60 1.64 -5.09
N TRP A 349 18.83 2.09 -5.36
CA TRP A 349 19.74 1.56 -6.38
C TRP A 349 20.80 0.60 -5.80
#